data_AF-A4FLJ8-F1
#
_entry.id   AF-A4FLJ8-F1
#
_cell.length_a   1.000
_cell.length_b   1.000
_cell.length_c   1.000
_cell.angle_alpha   90.00
_cell.angle_beta   90.00
_cell.angle_gamma   90.00
#
_symmetry.space_group_name_H-M   'P 1'
#
loop_
_entity.id
_entity.type
_entity.pdbx_description
1 polymer ?
#
loop_
_entity_poly.entity_id
_entity_poly.type
_entity_poly.pdbx_seq_one_letter_code
_entity_poly.pdbx_strand_id
1 'polypeptide(L)'
;MFLKDLNESLRRRLDMLADIAWHGEDHAVCETARTEMPNLVAAVRTLMEQHEPDDSGECPACSRILWRWQQPWRRPKSPCRVYLAARWALLDEHAASPRS
;
A
#
# COMPACT_ATOMS: atom_id res chain seq x y z
N MET A 1 4.05 3.67 24.04
CA MET A 1 4.06 2.25 23.62
C MET A 1 3.06 1.93 22.50
N PHE A 2 2.33 2.91 21.93
CA PHE A 2 1.15 2.65 21.11
C PHE A 2 1.41 2.24 19.64
N LEU A 3 2.41 2.85 18.97
CA LEU A 3 2.61 2.64 17.52
C LEU A 3 3.23 1.28 17.16
N LYS A 4 4.04 0.70 18.04
CA LYS A 4 4.64 -0.62 17.81
C LYS A 4 3.56 -1.71 17.85
N ASP A 5 2.70 -1.66 18.87
CA ASP A 5 1.61 -2.61 19.06
C ASP A 5 0.57 -2.50 17.94
N LEU A 6 0.27 -1.27 17.49
CA LEU A 6 -0.59 -1.03 16.32
C LEU A 6 0.03 -1.61 15.05
N ASN A 7 1.31 -1.34 14.78
CA ASN A 7 2.00 -1.88 13.61
C ASN A 7 2.01 -3.42 13.60
N GLU A 8 2.26 -4.04 14.75
CA GLU A 8 2.24 -5.50 14.86
C GLU A 8 0.84 -6.07 14.62
N SER A 9 -0.18 -5.46 15.21
CA SER A 9 -1.57 -5.89 15.05
C SER A 9 -2.06 -5.76 13.60
N LEU A 10 -1.68 -4.67 12.91
CA LEU A 10 -1.97 -4.48 11.50
C LEU A 10 -1.27 -5.53 10.63
N ARG A 11 0.00 -5.84 10.90
CA ARG A 11 0.73 -6.89 10.17
C ARG A 11 0.08 -8.26 10.36
N ARG A 12 -0.20 -8.64 11.60
CA ARG A 12 -0.91 -9.90 11.91
C ARG A 12 -2.25 -10.01 11.19
N ARG A 13 -3.01 -8.91 11.09
CA ARG A 13 -4.27 -8.89 10.35
C ARG A 13 -4.05 -9.08 8.86
N LEU A 14 -3.08 -8.40 8.25
CA LEU A 14 -2.75 -8.55 6.84
C LEU A 14 -2.28 -9.97 6.51
N ASP A 15 -1.40 -10.54 7.34
CA ASP A 15 -0.91 -11.91 7.16
C ASP A 15 -2.05 -12.94 7.23
N MET A 16 -2.99 -12.78 8.16
CA MET A 16 -4.19 -13.62 8.25
C MET A 16 -5.06 -13.53 6.99
N LEU A 17 -5.33 -12.31 6.49
CA LEU A 17 -6.14 -12.13 5.28
C LEU A 17 -5.47 -12.77 4.06
N ALA A 18 -4.15 -12.66 3.99
CA ALA A 18 -3.37 -13.21 2.91
C ALA A 18 -3.34 -14.76 2.98
N ASP A 19 -3.20 -15.33 4.17
CA ASP A 19 -3.28 -16.77 4.39
C ASP A 19 -4.64 -17.35 3.97
N ILE A 20 -5.74 -16.69 4.34
CA ILE A 20 -7.08 -17.07 3.87
C ILE A 20 -7.14 -17.01 2.35
N ALA A 21 -6.66 -15.93 1.74
CA ALA A 21 -6.73 -15.76 0.28
C ALA A 21 -5.92 -16.80 -0.51
N TRP A 22 -4.81 -17.31 0.04
CA TRP A 22 -3.95 -18.29 -0.63
C TRP A 22 -4.27 -19.74 -0.31
N HIS A 23 -4.72 -20.04 0.91
CA HIS A 23 -4.84 -21.41 1.42
C HIS A 23 -6.24 -21.76 1.92
N GLY A 24 -7.15 -20.79 2.00
CA GLY A 24 -8.51 -20.99 2.50
C GLY A 24 -9.41 -21.74 1.52
N GLU A 25 -10.47 -22.34 2.04
CA GLU A 25 -11.53 -22.93 1.21
C GLU A 25 -12.33 -21.85 0.48
N ASP A 26 -12.81 -22.15 -0.73
CA ASP A 26 -13.49 -21.20 -1.62
C ASP A 26 -14.59 -20.37 -0.93
N HIS A 27 -15.39 -20.99 -0.06
CA HIS A 27 -16.43 -20.28 0.68
C HIS A 27 -15.84 -19.21 1.62
N ALA A 28 -14.83 -19.58 2.41
CA ALA A 28 -14.15 -18.68 3.34
C ALA A 28 -13.43 -17.55 2.59
N VAL A 29 -12.81 -17.86 1.44
CA VAL A 29 -12.19 -16.85 0.57
C VAL A 29 -13.24 -15.86 0.04
N CYS A 30 -14.36 -16.35 -0.49
CA CYS A 30 -15.42 -15.50 -1.03
C CYS A 30 -16.06 -14.60 0.03
N GLU A 31 -16.32 -15.14 1.21
CA GLU A 31 -16.87 -14.38 2.34
C GLU A 31 -15.89 -13.29 2.77
N THR A 32 -14.62 -13.67 3.01
CA THR A 32 -13.56 -12.74 3.41
C THR A 32 -13.32 -11.67 2.35
N ALA A 33 -13.31 -12.01 1.06
CA ALA A 33 -13.15 -11.04 0.00
C ALA A 33 -14.29 -10.02 0.00
N ARG A 34 -15.54 -10.45 0.21
CA ARG A 34 -16.69 -9.53 0.26
C ARG A 34 -16.64 -8.58 1.44
N THR A 35 -16.18 -9.04 2.61
CA THR A 35 -16.16 -8.21 3.82
C THR A 35 -14.90 -7.33 3.92
N GLU A 36 -13.75 -7.83 3.46
CA GLU A 36 -12.45 -7.19 3.72
C GLU A 36 -11.90 -6.41 2.53
N MET A 37 -12.18 -6.84 1.29
CA MET A 37 -11.69 -6.13 0.11
C MET A 37 -12.15 -4.65 0.07
N PRO A 38 -13.41 -4.30 0.43
CA PRO A 38 -13.81 -2.90 0.49
C PRO A 38 -12.97 -2.06 1.46
N ASN A 39 -12.60 -2.65 2.61
CA ASN A 39 -11.77 -1.97 3.62
C ASN A 39 -10.33 -1.79 3.13
N LEU A 40 -9.76 -2.81 2.47
CA LEU A 40 -8.43 -2.71 1.86
C LEU A 40 -8.39 -1.64 0.76
N VAL A 41 -9.40 -1.62 -0.12
CA VAL A 41 -9.54 -0.58 -1.16
C VAL A 41 -9.65 0.81 -0.53
N ALA A 42 -10.46 0.97 0.53
CA ALA A 42 -10.60 2.25 1.24
C ALA A 42 -9.28 2.70 1.89
N ALA A 43 -8.52 1.78 2.50
CA ALA A 43 -7.21 2.08 3.08
C ALA A 43 -6.20 2.53 2.00
N VAL A 44 -6.16 1.85 0.85
CA VAL A 44 -5.30 2.22 -0.27
C VAL A 44 -5.69 3.60 -0.84
N ARG A 45 -6.99 3.86 -1.03
CA ARG A 45 -7.48 5.17 -1.49
C ARG A 45 -7.08 6.30 -0.54
N THR A 46 -7.30 6.11 0.76
CA THR A 46 -6.88 7.07 1.80
C THR A 46 -5.38 7.37 1.69
N LEU A 47 -4.53 6.34 1.52
CA LEU A 47 -3.10 6.54 1.35
C LEU A 47 -2.76 7.28 0.06
N MET A 48 -3.45 7.00 -1.04
CA MET A 48 -3.25 7.69 -2.31
C MET A 48 -3.67 9.16 -2.26
N GLU A 49 -4.78 9.47 -1.60
CA GLU A 49 -5.28 10.84 -1.39
C GLU A 49 -4.28 11.66 -0.55
N GLN A 50 -3.76 11.08 0.55
CA GLN A 50 -2.71 11.72 1.35
C GLN A 50 -1.40 11.98 0.58
N HIS A 51 -1.22 11.27 -0.53
CA HIS A 51 -0.04 11.32 -1.38
C HIS A 51 -0.32 11.89 -2.77
N GLU A 52 -1.47 12.53 -2.98
CA GLU A 52 -1.88 13.08 -4.27
C GLU A 52 -0.78 14.01 -4.82
N PRO A 53 -0.32 13.79 -6.07
CA PRO A 53 0.61 14.70 -6.71
C PRO A 53 0.01 16.10 -6.86
N ASP A 54 0.81 17.12 -6.64
CA ASP A 54 0.42 18.51 -6.97
C ASP A 54 0.42 18.76 -8.48
N ASP A 55 0.11 19.99 -8.88
CA ASP A 55 0.10 20.42 -10.29
C ASP A 55 1.45 20.21 -11.01
N SER A 56 2.55 20.06 -10.26
CA SER A 56 3.89 19.76 -10.79
C SER A 56 4.18 18.26 -10.87
N GLY A 57 3.24 17.42 -10.46
CA GLY A 57 3.39 15.97 -10.36
C GLY A 57 4.24 15.52 -9.17
N GLU A 58 4.50 16.40 -8.19
CA GLU A 58 5.26 16.07 -7.00
C GLU A 58 4.35 15.69 -5.83
N CYS A 59 4.71 14.64 -5.09
CA CYS A 59 3.99 14.29 -3.86
C CYS A 59 4.54 15.13 -2.69
N PRO A 60 3.75 16.06 -2.11
CA PRO A 60 4.22 16.97 -1.06
C PRO A 60 4.62 16.24 0.23
N ALA A 61 3.96 15.12 0.54
CA ALA A 61 4.27 14.29 1.72
C ALA A 61 5.67 13.66 1.61
N CYS A 62 6.04 13.15 0.43
CA CYS A 62 7.36 12.59 0.19
C CYS A 62 8.43 13.68 0.01
N SER A 63 8.10 14.80 -0.66
CA SER A 63 9.05 15.88 -0.91
C SER A 63 9.44 16.61 0.38
N ARG A 64 8.51 16.88 1.32
CA ARG A 64 8.82 17.49 2.63
C ARG A 64 9.82 16.69 3.46
N ILE A 65 9.74 15.36 3.40
CA ILE A 65 10.70 14.48 4.07
C ILE A 65 12.07 14.61 3.40
N LEU A 66 12.13 14.57 2.06
CA LEU A 66 13.38 14.67 1.32
C LEU A 66 14.05 16.06 1.47
N TRP A 67 13.27 17.13 1.54
CA TRP A 67 13.72 18.49 1.86
C TRP A 67 14.42 18.60 3.21
N ARG A 68 14.08 17.73 4.16
CA ARG A 68 14.70 17.69 5.50
C ARG A 68 16.09 17.02 5.50
N TRP A 69 16.45 16.29 4.44
CA TRP A 69 17.67 15.47 4.38
C TRP A 69 18.51 15.68 3.10
N GLN A 70 18.04 16.47 2.12
CA GLN A 70 18.76 16.70 0.86
C GLN A 70 18.90 18.19 0.51
N GLN A 71 20.09 18.49 0.00
CA GLN A 71 20.57 19.76 -0.54
C GLN A 71 19.52 20.45 -1.43
N PRO A 72 19.36 21.79 -1.35
CA PRO A 72 18.34 22.57 -2.08
C PRO A 72 18.45 22.55 -3.63
N TRP A 73 19.38 21.77 -4.18
CA TRP A 73 19.72 21.72 -5.61
C TRP A 73 19.38 20.39 -6.29
N ARG A 74 18.80 19.41 -5.59
CA ARG A 74 18.31 18.17 -6.22
C ARG A 74 16.79 18.08 -6.13
N ARG A 75 16.12 18.25 -7.29
CA ARG A 75 14.72 17.87 -7.45
C ARG A 75 14.59 16.36 -7.23
N PRO A 76 13.76 15.90 -6.27
CA PRO A 76 13.54 14.47 -6.11
C PRO A 76 12.68 13.97 -7.26
N LYS A 77 13.32 13.48 -8.33
CA LYS A 77 12.68 12.69 -9.41
C LYS A 77 12.32 11.27 -8.95
N SER A 78 12.28 10.99 -7.64
CA SER A 78 11.90 9.66 -7.15
C SER A 78 10.38 9.59 -7.06
N PRO A 79 9.72 8.62 -7.71
CA PRO A 79 8.28 8.51 -7.66
C PRO A 79 7.79 8.35 -6.22
N CYS A 80 6.59 8.86 -5.94
CA CYS A 80 5.92 8.68 -4.65
C CYS A 80 5.89 7.18 -4.29
N ARG A 81 6.38 6.83 -3.09
CA ARG A 81 6.50 5.42 -2.67
C ARG A 81 5.15 4.71 -2.61
N VAL A 82 4.07 5.42 -2.26
CA VAL A 82 2.71 4.87 -2.24
C VAL A 82 2.24 4.53 -3.64
N TYR A 83 2.37 5.45 -4.59
CA TYR A 83 1.99 5.21 -5.99
C TYR A 83 2.85 4.15 -6.65
N LEU A 84 4.15 4.09 -6.33
CA LEU A 84 5.03 3.03 -6.82
C LEU A 84 4.60 1.66 -6.29
N ALA A 85 4.29 1.55 -5.00
CA ALA A 85 3.78 0.31 -4.41
C ALA A 85 2.43 -0.09 -5.01
N ALA A 86 1.51 0.85 -5.20
CA ALA A 86 0.22 0.60 -5.83
C ALA A 86 0.38 0.13 -7.28
N ARG A 87 1.29 0.73 -8.07
CA ARG A 87 1.60 0.27 -9.43
C ARG A 87 2.05 -1.20 -9.42
N TRP A 88 3.00 -1.54 -8.55
CA TRP A 88 3.51 -2.90 -8.46
C TRP A 88 2.47 -3.91 -8.01
N ALA A 89 1.60 -3.54 -7.07
CA ALA A 89 0.61 -4.45 -6.51
C ALA A 89 -0.65 -4.60 -7.37
N LEU A 90 -1.04 -3.55 -8.11
CA LEU A 90 -2.35 -3.48 -8.78
C LEU A 90 -2.26 -3.45 -10.31
N LEU A 91 -1.12 -3.04 -10.89
CA LEU A 91 -0.98 -2.82 -12.33
C LEU A 91 0.07 -3.73 -12.97
N ASP A 92 1.15 -4.07 -12.27
CA ASP A 92 2.16 -4.99 -12.80
C ASP A 92 1.68 -6.46 -12.60
N GLU A 93 1.28 -7.13 -13.69
CA GLU A 93 0.57 -8.44 -13.75
C GLU A 93 1.38 -9.69 -13.29
N HIS A 94 2.27 -9.58 -12.30
CA HIS A 94 3.16 -10.68 -11.89
C HIS A 94 2.96 -11.23 -10.46
N ALA A 95 1.96 -10.78 -9.69
CA ALA A 95 1.76 -11.28 -8.32
C ALA A 95 0.80 -12.48 -8.20
N ALA A 96 0.06 -12.84 -9.25
CA ALA A 96 -1.08 -13.78 -9.14
C ALA A 96 -0.99 -15.03 -10.05
N SER A 97 0.18 -15.38 -10.58
CA SER A 97 0.35 -16.65 -11.29
C SER A 97 1.22 -17.60 -10.45
N PRO A 98 0.65 -18.67 -9.85
CA PRO A 98 1.44 -19.70 -9.19
C PRO A 98 2.25 -20.44 -10.26
N ARG A 99 3.57 -20.46 -10.08
CA ARG A 99 4.43 -21.39 -10.82
C ARG A 99 4.00 -22.81 -10.45
N SER A 100 3.64 -23.58 -11.48
CA SER A 100 3.40 -25.02 -11.50
C SER A 100 4.45 -25.83 -10.77
#